data_AF-A0A401UU82-F1
#
_entry.id   AF-A0A401UU82-F1
#
_cell.length_a   1.000
_cell.length_b   1.000
_cell.length_c   1.000
_cell.angle_alpha   90.00
_cell.angle_beta   90.00
_cell.angle_gamma   90.00
#
_symmetry.space_group_name_H-M   'P 1'
#
loop_
_entity.id
_entity.type
_entity.pdbx_description
1 polymer ?
#
loop_
_entity_poly.entity_id
_entity_poly.type
_entity_poly.pdbx_seq_one_letter_code
_entity_poly.pdbx_strand_id
1 'polypeptide(L)'
;MAGRKVTFDTEKAIKLLKEGFKQKDIAKELNIKESTLKMFFKRKAGGKLKKIKEQRKVKSSNEFELEHSNFLNVNDLKEIREEKSYGILPNESIGDYAFLMMNIQSYKLSKNHKKLIFDENRGIRTYGVPKSY
;
A
#
# COMPACT_ATOMS: atom_id res chain seq x y z
N MET A 1 -43.27 -12.83 11.81
CA MET A 1 -43.53 -11.36 11.79
C MET A 1 -42.80 -10.75 10.59
N ALA A 2 -43.52 -10.19 9.62
CA ALA A 2 -42.91 -9.50 8.49
C ALA A 2 -42.41 -8.12 8.95
N GLY A 3 -41.09 -7.92 8.97
CA GLY A 3 -40.50 -6.64 9.35
C GLY A 3 -40.84 -5.50 8.37
N ARG A 4 -40.57 -4.26 8.78
CA ARG A 4 -40.75 -3.06 7.95
C ARG A 4 -40.10 -3.23 6.57
N LYS A 5 -40.88 -3.03 5.51
CA LYS A 5 -40.39 -3.07 4.13
C LYS A 5 -39.38 -1.94 3.89
N VAL A 6 -38.39 -2.22 3.05
CA VAL A 6 -37.36 -1.24 2.67
C VAL A 6 -38.00 -0.20 1.75
N THR A 7 -37.81 1.08 2.06
CA THR A 7 -38.48 2.21 1.38
C THR A 7 -37.69 2.80 0.22
N PHE A 8 -36.56 2.21 -0.15
CA PHE A 8 -35.67 2.75 -1.17
C PHE A 8 -35.38 1.76 -2.30
N ASP A 9 -34.87 2.30 -3.41
CA ASP A 9 -34.49 1.54 -4.60
C ASP A 9 -33.31 0.60 -4.32
N THR A 10 -33.66 -0.61 -3.85
CA THR A 10 -32.66 -1.62 -3.47
C THR A 10 -31.81 -2.11 -4.64
N GLU A 11 -32.35 -2.10 -5.86
CA GLU A 11 -31.65 -2.55 -7.06
C GLU A 11 -30.55 -1.57 -7.48
N LYS A 12 -30.86 -0.27 -7.46
CA LYS A 12 -29.88 0.80 -7.74
C LYS A 12 -28.73 0.76 -6.74
N ALA A 13 -29.02 0.59 -5.45
CA ALA A 13 -28.00 0.48 -4.41
C ALA A 13 -27.03 -0.71 -4.66
N ILE A 14 -27.54 -1.84 -5.17
CA ILE A 14 -26.70 -3.01 -5.49
C ILE A 14 -25.86 -2.77 -6.75
N LYS A 15 -26.40 -2.09 -7.78
CA LYS A 15 -25.65 -1.74 -8.99
C LYS A 15 -24.47 -0.81 -8.68
N LEU A 16 -24.72 0.29 -7.97
CA LEU A 16 -23.68 1.25 -7.57
C LEU A 16 -22.59 0.62 -6.68
N LEU A 17 -22.98 -0.32 -5.82
CA LEU A 17 -22.01 -1.07 -5.01
C LEU A 17 -21.11 -1.96 -5.87
N LYS A 18 -21.65 -2.62 -6.91
CA LYS A 18 -20.88 -3.43 -7.86
C LYS A 18 -19.94 -2.58 -8.71
N GLU A 19 -20.39 -1.40 -9.12
CA GLU A 19 -19.61 -0.42 -9.90
C GLU A 19 -18.45 0.16 -9.09
N GLY A 20 -18.51 0.09 -7.77
CA GLY A 20 -17.37 0.43 -6.91
C GLY A 20 -17.54 1.72 -6.12
N PHE A 21 -18.72 2.35 -6.15
CA PHE A 21 -18.98 3.57 -5.39
C PHE A 21 -18.83 3.35 -3.88
N LYS A 22 -18.45 4.41 -3.15
CA LYS A 22 -18.40 4.38 -1.68
C LYS A 22 -19.81 4.47 -1.14
N GLN A 23 -20.04 3.86 0.02
CA GLN A 23 -21.35 3.87 0.68
C GLN A 23 -21.87 5.29 0.95
N LYS A 24 -20.96 6.25 1.20
CA LYS A 24 -21.29 7.66 1.38
C LYS A 24 -21.89 8.29 0.12
N ASP A 25 -21.37 7.96 -1.04
CA ASP A 25 -21.81 8.56 -2.31
C ASP A 25 -23.15 7.97 -2.74
N ILE A 26 -23.31 6.65 -2.59
CA ILE A 26 -24.58 5.95 -2.79
C ILE A 26 -25.67 6.50 -1.86
N ALA A 27 -25.31 6.81 -0.61
CA ALA A 27 -26.24 7.38 0.37
C ALA A 27 -26.72 8.77 -0.04
N LYS A 28 -25.84 9.61 -0.61
CA LYS A 28 -26.21 10.94 -1.15
C LYS A 28 -27.11 10.81 -2.37
N GLU A 29 -26.77 9.94 -3.30
CA GLU A 29 -27.52 9.74 -4.54
C GLU A 29 -28.95 9.22 -4.29
N LEU A 30 -29.09 8.31 -3.33
CA LEU A 30 -30.40 7.78 -2.95
C LEU A 30 -31.12 8.62 -1.87
N ASN A 31 -30.50 9.71 -1.40
CA ASN A 31 -30.98 10.56 -0.33
C ASN A 31 -31.38 9.81 0.96
N ILE A 32 -30.50 8.91 1.43
CA ILE A 32 -30.73 8.05 2.59
C ILE A 32 -29.56 8.17 3.57
N LYS A 33 -29.82 7.95 4.85
CA LYS A 33 -28.75 7.84 5.86
C LYS A 33 -27.81 6.68 5.56
N GLU A 34 -26.51 6.93 5.65
CA GLU A 34 -25.46 5.93 5.47
C GLU A 34 -25.66 4.70 6.37
N SER A 35 -26.16 4.90 7.59
CA SER A 35 -26.49 3.82 8.54
C SER A 35 -27.52 2.83 8.00
N THR A 36 -28.52 3.31 7.28
CA THR A 36 -29.58 2.49 6.67
C THR A 36 -29.03 1.67 5.53
N LEU A 37 -28.20 2.29 4.67
CA LEU A 37 -27.52 1.62 3.57
C LEU A 37 -26.57 0.52 4.10
N LYS A 38 -25.80 0.83 5.15
CA LYS A 38 -24.91 -0.12 5.83
C LYS A 38 -25.67 -1.31 6.42
N MET A 39 -26.81 -1.08 7.08
CA MET A 39 -27.65 -2.15 7.61
C MET A 39 -28.24 -3.02 6.50
N PHE A 40 -28.73 -2.41 5.42
CA PHE A 40 -29.26 -3.13 4.26
C PHE A 40 -28.22 -4.06 3.65
N PHE A 41 -27.01 -3.54 3.40
CA PHE A 41 -25.90 -4.31 2.88
C PHE A 41 -25.46 -5.44 3.82
N LYS A 42 -25.42 -5.18 5.14
CA LYS A 42 -25.14 -6.23 6.13
C LYS A 42 -26.17 -7.37 6.08
N ARG A 43 -27.45 -7.05 5.92
CA ARG A 43 -28.55 -8.04 5.90
C ARG A 43 -28.66 -8.81 4.59
N LYS A 44 -28.48 -8.16 3.43
CA LYS A 44 -28.64 -8.80 2.11
C LYS A 44 -27.36 -9.35 1.48
N ALA A 45 -26.19 -8.83 1.83
CA ALA A 45 -24.96 -9.06 1.06
C ALA A 45 -23.73 -9.42 1.91
N GLY A 46 -23.93 -9.96 3.13
CA GLY A 46 -22.85 -10.26 4.07
C GLY A 46 -21.66 -11.05 3.47
N GLY A 47 -21.91 -11.99 2.56
CA GLY A 47 -20.85 -12.74 1.86
C GLY A 47 -20.24 -12.03 0.64
N LYS A 48 -21.04 -11.29 -0.14
CA LYS A 48 -20.59 -10.62 -1.39
C LYS A 48 -19.80 -9.34 -1.13
N LEU A 49 -20.06 -8.66 -0.01
CA LEU A 49 -19.34 -7.45 0.41
C LEU A 49 -17.89 -7.72 0.86
N LYS A 50 -17.62 -8.88 1.46
CA LYS A 50 -16.24 -9.25 1.84
C LYS A 50 -15.35 -9.39 0.60
N LYS A 51 -15.85 -10.09 -0.43
CA LYS A 51 -15.15 -10.28 -1.71
C LYS A 51 -14.86 -8.96 -2.43
N ILE A 52 -15.80 -8.00 -2.44
CA ILE A 52 -15.58 -6.68 -3.07
C ILE A 52 -14.53 -5.86 -2.29
N LYS A 53 -14.51 -5.93 -0.95
CA LYS A 53 -13.48 -5.27 -0.14
C LYS A 53 -12.09 -5.87 -0.35
N GLU A 54 -12.00 -7.19 -0.45
CA GLU A 54 -10.76 -7.91 -0.75
C GLU A 54 -10.23 -7.55 -2.14
N GLN A 55 -11.10 -7.53 -3.16
CA GLN A 55 -10.72 -7.10 -4.51
C GLN A 55 -10.22 -5.65 -4.56
N ARG A 56 -10.80 -4.72 -3.77
CA ARG A 56 -10.29 -3.34 -3.69
C ARG A 56 -8.93 -3.25 -3.02
N LYS A 57 -8.64 -4.08 -2.01
CA LYS A 57 -7.29 -4.15 -1.40
C LYS A 57 -6.24 -4.59 -2.42
N VAL A 58 -6.58 -5.59 -3.25
CA VAL A 58 -5.68 -6.11 -4.31
C VAL A 58 -5.48 -5.08 -5.43
N LYS A 59 -6.50 -4.28 -5.75
CA LYS A 59 -6.36 -3.22 -6.77
C LYS A 59 -5.53 -2.04 -6.26
N SER A 60 -5.71 -1.62 -5.01
CA SER A 60 -4.89 -0.54 -4.41
C SER A 60 -3.43 -0.94 -4.21
N SER A 61 -3.09 -2.23 -4.12
CA SER A 61 -1.70 -2.68 -4.06
C SER A 61 -1.01 -2.71 -5.41
N ASN A 62 -1.76 -2.75 -6.53
CA ASN A 62 -1.19 -2.79 -7.88
C ASN A 62 -1.08 -1.40 -8.54
N GLU A 63 -1.71 -0.38 -7.95
CA GLU A 63 -1.88 0.95 -8.57
C GLU A 63 -1.37 2.07 -7.63
N PHE A 64 -0.47 1.74 -6.70
CA PHE A 64 0.39 2.77 -6.12
C PHE A 64 1.45 3.07 -7.17
N GLU A 65 1.33 4.24 -7.80
CA GLU A 65 2.36 4.87 -8.62
C GLU A 65 3.66 4.98 -7.81
N LEU A 66 4.44 3.90 -7.80
CA LEU A 66 5.81 3.85 -7.29
C LEU A 66 6.75 4.69 -8.15
N GLU A 67 6.32 5.12 -9.33
CA GLU A 67 7.12 5.89 -10.28
C GLU A 67 7.56 7.27 -9.75
N HIS A 68 6.95 7.77 -8.67
CA HIS A 68 7.28 9.08 -8.09
C HIS A 68 7.81 9.01 -6.67
N SER A 69 7.93 7.82 -6.09
CA SER A 69 8.54 7.64 -4.79
C SER A 69 9.97 7.16 -5.01
N ASN A 70 10.97 7.91 -4.53
CA ASN A 70 12.39 7.53 -4.54
C ASN A 70 12.71 6.26 -3.68
N PHE A 71 11.71 5.44 -3.39
CA PHE A 71 11.83 4.19 -2.68
C PHE A 71 12.06 3.07 -3.69
N LEU A 72 13.13 2.30 -3.46
CA LEU A 72 13.46 1.12 -4.24
C LEU A 72 12.27 0.15 -4.27
N ASN A 73 12.03 -0.45 -5.43
CA ASN A 73 10.92 -1.35 -5.65
C ASN A 73 11.08 -2.60 -4.77
N VAL A 74 9.98 -3.30 -4.47
CA VAL A 74 10.02 -4.51 -3.62
C VAL A 74 10.94 -5.58 -4.23
N ASN A 75 11.02 -5.61 -5.57
CA ASN A 75 11.94 -6.48 -6.30
C ASN A 75 13.41 -6.08 -6.08
N ASP A 76 13.74 -4.79 -6.07
CA ASP A 76 15.10 -4.30 -5.83
C ASP A 76 15.56 -4.64 -4.39
N LEU A 77 14.66 -4.55 -3.41
CA LEU A 77 14.94 -4.97 -2.02
C LEU A 77 15.20 -6.47 -1.90
N LYS A 78 14.49 -7.27 -2.71
CA LYS A 78 14.66 -8.72 -2.76
C LYS A 78 15.98 -9.09 -3.46
N GLU A 79 16.34 -8.37 -4.52
CA GLU A 79 17.61 -8.51 -5.21
C GLU A 79 18.79 -8.16 -4.29
N ILE A 80 18.71 -7.05 -3.54
CA ILE A 80 19.69 -6.70 -2.48
C ILE A 80 19.80 -7.82 -1.43
N ARG A 81 18.68 -8.45 -1.06
CA ARG A 81 18.66 -9.55 -0.09
C ARG A 81 19.27 -10.82 -0.67
N GLU A 82 19.02 -11.12 -1.93
CA GLU A 82 19.54 -12.29 -2.63
C GLU A 82 21.04 -12.13 -2.92
N GLU A 83 21.49 -10.97 -3.41
CA GLU A 83 22.91 -10.63 -3.56
C GLU A 83 23.68 -10.76 -2.23
N LYS A 84 23.11 -10.28 -1.11
CA LYS A 84 23.73 -10.44 0.21
C LYS A 84 23.59 -11.85 0.80
N SER A 85 22.70 -12.69 0.29
CA SER A 85 22.54 -14.08 0.73
C SER A 85 23.56 -15.04 0.10
N TYR A 86 24.09 -14.72 -1.07
CA TYR A 86 25.14 -15.52 -1.75
C TYR A 86 26.57 -15.08 -1.43
N GLY A 87 26.73 -14.02 -0.66
CA GLY A 87 28.03 -13.51 -0.28
C GLY A 87 27.90 -12.62 0.94
N ILE A 88 27.60 -13.21 2.10
CA ILE A 88 27.94 -12.58 3.37
C ILE A 88 29.46 -12.44 3.35
N LEU A 89 29.95 -11.32 2.82
CA LEU A 89 31.31 -10.90 3.03
C LEU A 89 31.46 -10.82 4.55
N PRO A 90 32.35 -11.62 5.16
CA PRO A 90 32.41 -11.82 6.61
C PRO A 90 32.74 -10.55 7.42
N ASN A 91 32.89 -9.41 6.75
CA ASN A 91 33.27 -8.13 7.33
C ASN A 91 32.13 -7.09 7.35
N GLU A 92 30.97 -7.33 6.75
CA GLU A 92 29.80 -6.45 6.96
C GLU A 92 29.10 -6.89 8.24
N SER A 93 29.23 -6.07 9.29
CA SER A 93 28.55 -6.34 10.54
C SER A 93 27.04 -6.28 10.30
N ILE A 94 26.26 -7.11 10.99
CA ILE A 94 24.79 -7.03 11.01
C ILE A 94 24.29 -5.59 11.28
N GLY A 95 25.12 -4.77 11.95
CA GLY A 95 24.89 -3.35 12.18
C GLY A 95 24.86 -2.50 10.90
N ASP A 96 25.70 -2.78 9.91
CA ASP A 96 25.79 -2.00 8.67
C ASP A 96 24.54 -2.14 7.80
N TYR A 97 24.02 -3.36 7.69
CA TYR A 97 22.77 -3.62 6.97
C TYR A 97 21.57 -2.97 7.67
N ALA A 98 21.47 -3.11 9.00
CA ALA A 98 20.42 -2.47 9.77
C ALA A 98 20.49 -0.94 9.69
N PHE A 99 21.70 -0.38 9.73
CA PHE A 99 21.93 1.04 9.56
C PHE A 99 21.50 1.53 8.17
N LEU A 100 21.87 0.80 7.12
CA LEU A 100 21.49 1.13 5.75
C LEU A 100 19.97 1.11 5.57
N MET A 101 19.28 0.09 6.08
CA MET A 101 17.82 0.01 6.01
C MET A 101 17.13 1.20 6.68
N MET A 102 17.64 1.66 7.82
CA MET A 102 17.09 2.82 8.53
C MET A 102 17.40 4.16 7.84
N ASN A 103 18.50 4.23 7.08
CA ASN A 103 18.97 5.47 6.46
C ASN A 103 18.88 5.48 4.93
N ILE A 104 18.19 4.51 4.32
CA ILE A 104 18.22 4.25 2.87
C ILE A 104 17.79 5.46 2.03
N GLN A 105 16.90 6.29 2.58
CA GLN A 105 16.42 7.52 1.94
C GLN A 105 17.57 8.53 1.67
N SER A 106 18.63 8.48 2.47
CA SER A 106 19.81 9.33 2.35
C SER A 106 20.84 8.81 1.35
N TYR A 107 20.62 7.62 0.77
CA TYR A 107 21.52 7.01 -0.21
C TYR A 107 20.86 6.97 -1.59
N LYS A 108 21.69 6.97 -2.63
CA LYS A 108 21.30 6.77 -4.02
C LYS A 108 22.12 5.66 -4.65
N LEU A 109 21.52 4.90 -5.57
CA LEU A 109 22.30 3.99 -6.39
C LEU A 109 23.27 4.79 -7.26
N SER A 110 24.50 4.31 -7.34
CA SER A 110 25.47 4.76 -8.34
C SER A 110 24.93 4.49 -9.74
N LYS A 111 25.40 5.25 -10.74
CA LYS A 111 25.04 5.08 -12.16
C LYS A 111 25.30 3.66 -12.69
N ASN A 112 26.24 2.96 -12.08
CA ASN A 112 26.60 1.59 -12.45
C ASN A 112 25.82 0.54 -11.65
N HIS A 113 24.85 0.95 -10.83
CA HIS A 113 24.02 0.14 -9.93
C HIS A 113 24.73 -0.75 -8.90
N LYS A 114 26.07 -0.76 -8.87
CA LYS A 114 26.88 -1.64 -8.01
C LYS A 114 27.08 -1.17 -6.56
N LYS A 115 26.80 0.11 -6.25
CA LYS A 115 27.11 0.72 -4.95
C LYS A 115 26.06 1.75 -4.56
N LEU A 116 25.79 1.87 -3.28
CA LEU A 116 24.96 2.91 -2.68
C LEU A 116 25.87 4.05 -2.22
N ILE A 117 25.58 5.27 -2.66
CA ILE A 117 26.39 6.46 -2.34
C ILE A 117 25.51 7.42 -1.54
N PHE A 118 26.03 7.96 -0.45
CA PHE A 118 25.33 8.96 0.35
C PHE A 118 25.06 10.22 -0.49
N ASP A 119 23.83 10.73 -0.45
CA ASP A 119 23.41 11.93 -1.17
C ASP A 119 23.36 13.12 -0.21
N GLU A 120 24.35 14.01 -0.29
CA GLU A 120 24.47 15.19 0.58
C GLU A 120 23.28 16.17 0.43
N ASN A 121 22.55 16.09 -0.69
CA ASN A 121 21.33 16.87 -0.88
C ASN A 121 20.14 16.33 -0.07
N ARG A 122 20.16 15.06 0.34
CA ARG A 122 19.06 14.40 1.06
C ARG A 122 19.25 14.37 2.56
N GLY A 123 20.46 14.67 3.05
CA GLY A 123 20.75 14.67 4.48
C GLY A 123 22.14 15.21 4.81
N ILE A 124 22.33 15.54 6.08
CA ILE A 124 23.61 15.99 6.61
C ILE A 124 24.40 14.77 7.08
N ARG A 125 25.56 14.54 6.47
CA ARG A 125 26.45 13.43 6.83
C ARG A 125 27.26 13.77 8.09
N THR A 126 27.02 13.06 9.18
CA THR A 126 27.91 13.13 10.37
C THR A 126 29.13 12.22 10.18
N TYR A 127 30.17 12.37 11.01
CA TYR A 127 31.43 11.64 10.87
C TYR A 127 31.27 10.11 10.91
N GLY A 128 30.25 9.62 11.62
CA GLY A 128 29.95 8.18 11.74
C GLY A 128 29.15 7.56 10.59
N VAL A 129 28.75 8.34 9.58
CA VAL A 129 27.92 7.86 8.47
C VAL A 129 28.79 7.45 7.27
N PRO A 130 28.76 6.17 6.84
CA PRO A 130 29.55 5.71 5.70
C PRO A 130 29.19 6.43 4.41
N LYS A 131 30.22 6.76 3.61
CA LYS A 131 30.05 7.45 2.31
C LYS A 131 29.42 6.55 1.26
N SER A 132 29.71 5.25 1.33
CA SER A 132 29.20 4.27 0.41
C SER A 132 29.08 2.90 1.07
N TYR A 133 28.10 2.14 0.60
CA TYR A 133 27.99 0.70 0.79
C TYR A 133 28.15 0.02 -0.57
#